data_AF-A0A969RB71-F1
#
_entry.id   AF-A0A969RB71-F1
#
_cell.length_a   1.000
_cell.length_b   1.000
_cell.length_c   1.000
_cell.angle_alpha   90.00
_cell.angle_beta   90.00
_cell.angle_gamma   90.00
#
_symmetry.space_group_name_H-M   'P 1'
#
loop_
_entity.id
_entity.type
_entity.pdbx_description
1 polymer ?
#
loop_
_entity_poly.entity_id
_entity_poly.type
_entity_poly.pdbx_seq_one_letter_code
_entity_poly.pdbx_strand_id
1 'polypeptide(L)'
;MSDIDTESQDALAAVDTLLDRFTHFGVELGLERIQRLLADLGNPQQQVSIIHVAGSNGKGSVCACLSSVLAEAGYRIGRYTSPHLVSWCERICLNQQKISPAELYQLLQQVLAAIRPDRPSPTQFEVITAAAWLYFAQQQVDMAVVEVGLGGRLDATNVCDRPLVSIITSLSREHWQKLGPTLADITREKAGILKPNCPAVIAPQPPEATMVLQQRLSEMHCPVIWVQSARDLGYGWAEVTTTDVTHVTSKADESDLFPPLFIPSPPPLPSSPPHPPIQYP
;
A
#
# COMPACT_ATOMS: atom_id res chain seq x y z
N MET A 1 -18.24 26.97 17.75
CA MET A 1 -17.09 26.03 17.77
C MET A 1 -17.36 25.01 18.88
N SER A 2 -18.48 24.28 18.77
CA SER A 2 -19.06 23.54 19.92
C SER A 2 -19.83 22.27 19.53
N ASP A 3 -20.50 22.21 18.38
CA ASP A 3 -21.31 21.03 18.03
C ASP A 3 -20.60 20.09 17.04
N ILE A 4 -19.92 20.64 16.03
CA ILE A 4 -19.19 19.88 15.00
C ILE A 4 -17.99 19.11 15.62
N ASP A 5 -17.29 19.72 16.57
CA ASP A 5 -16.14 19.09 17.24
C ASP A 5 -16.60 17.94 18.17
N THR A 6 -17.78 18.08 18.78
CA THR A 6 -18.36 17.05 19.65
C THR A 6 -18.85 15.86 18.83
N GLU A 7 -19.58 16.10 17.74
CA GLU A 7 -20.06 15.05 16.83
C GLU A 7 -18.90 14.27 16.20
N SER A 8 -17.82 14.97 15.84
CA SER A 8 -16.61 14.32 15.34
C SER A 8 -15.87 13.49 16.41
N GLN A 9 -15.89 13.92 17.68
CA GLN A 9 -15.30 13.15 18.79
C GLN A 9 -16.13 11.91 19.13
N ASP A 10 -17.44 12.03 19.16
CA ASP A 10 -18.35 10.91 19.40
C ASP A 10 -18.21 9.84 18.31
N ALA A 11 -18.11 10.26 17.04
CA ALA A 11 -17.87 9.36 15.92
C ALA A 11 -16.51 8.64 16.02
N LEU A 12 -15.45 9.33 16.45
CA LEU A 12 -14.14 8.71 16.70
C LEU A 12 -14.21 7.65 17.80
N ALA A 13 -14.84 7.97 18.93
CA ALA A 13 -15.01 7.03 20.04
C ALA A 13 -15.86 5.80 19.61
N ALA A 14 -16.83 6.01 18.74
CA ALA A 14 -17.63 4.92 18.18
C ALA A 14 -16.81 4.02 17.24
N VAL A 15 -15.92 4.58 16.42
CA VAL A 15 -14.96 3.82 15.60
C VAL A 15 -14.05 2.95 16.47
N ASP A 16 -13.47 3.53 17.52
CA ASP A 16 -12.62 2.79 18.47
C ASP A 16 -13.37 1.62 19.10
N THR A 17 -14.57 1.90 19.62
CA THR A 17 -15.43 0.88 20.24
C THR A 17 -15.77 -0.26 19.27
N LEU A 18 -16.01 0.04 17.98
CA LEU A 18 -16.29 -0.99 16.98
C LEU A 18 -15.06 -1.86 16.70
N LEU A 19 -13.89 -1.25 16.54
CA LEU A 19 -12.66 -1.96 16.20
C LEU A 19 -12.08 -2.75 17.37
N ASP A 20 -12.28 -2.30 18.61
CA ASP A 20 -11.81 -2.99 19.82
C ASP A 20 -12.43 -4.38 20.02
N ARG A 21 -13.62 -4.60 19.46
CA ARG A 21 -14.29 -5.91 19.47
C ARG A 21 -13.50 -6.99 18.72
N PHE A 22 -12.59 -6.60 17.84
CA PHE A 22 -11.79 -7.49 17.01
C PHE A 22 -10.31 -7.53 17.45
N THR A 23 -9.99 -6.92 18.59
CA THR A 23 -8.66 -6.97 19.18
C THR A 23 -8.44 -8.36 19.76
N HIS A 24 -7.70 -9.19 19.03
CA HIS A 24 -7.23 -10.48 19.50
C HIS A 24 -5.81 -10.35 20.05
N PHE A 25 -5.48 -11.12 21.08
CA PHE A 25 -4.12 -11.19 21.60
C PHE A 25 -3.22 -11.92 20.59
N GLY A 26 -2.44 -11.15 19.85
CA GLY A 26 -1.41 -11.65 18.93
C GLY A 26 -1.77 -11.46 17.45
N VAL A 27 -0.76 -11.65 16.59
CA VAL A 27 -0.93 -11.58 15.13
C VAL A 27 -1.30 -12.96 14.58
N GLU A 28 -2.46 -13.04 13.94
CA GLU A 28 -2.95 -14.19 13.18
C GLU A 28 -2.85 -13.92 11.67
N LEU A 29 -1.79 -14.40 11.04
CA LEU A 29 -1.62 -14.28 9.59
C LEU A 29 -2.44 -15.32 8.84
N GLY A 30 -2.98 -14.94 7.68
CA GLY A 30 -3.77 -15.81 6.83
C GLY A 30 -4.71 -15.00 5.92
N LEU A 31 -4.98 -15.51 4.72
CA LEU A 31 -5.83 -14.82 3.76
C LEU A 31 -7.29 -15.27 3.80
N GLU A 32 -7.58 -16.44 4.38
CA GLU A 32 -8.89 -17.08 4.28
C GLU A 32 -10.02 -16.22 4.88
N ARG A 33 -9.79 -15.60 6.04
CA ARG A 33 -10.80 -14.75 6.71
C ARG A 33 -11.09 -13.48 5.91
N ILE A 34 -10.05 -12.75 5.51
CA ILE A 34 -10.20 -11.52 4.73
C ILE A 34 -10.80 -11.80 3.35
N GLN A 35 -10.41 -12.87 2.68
CA GLN A 35 -10.97 -13.24 1.37
C GLN A 35 -12.47 -13.55 1.46
N ARG A 36 -12.90 -14.26 2.51
CA ARG A 36 -14.33 -14.51 2.75
C ARG A 36 -15.10 -13.24 3.05
N LEU A 37 -14.56 -12.37 3.92
CA LEU A 37 -15.18 -11.10 4.25
C LEU A 37 -15.32 -10.21 3.02
N LEU A 38 -14.29 -10.12 2.19
CA LEU A 38 -14.33 -9.37 0.94
C LEU A 38 -15.31 -9.97 -0.07
N ALA A 39 -15.42 -11.31 -0.14
CA ALA A 39 -16.41 -11.96 -0.98
C ALA A 39 -17.84 -11.63 -0.52
N ASP A 40 -18.11 -11.65 0.78
CA ASP A 40 -19.40 -11.26 1.36
C ASP A 40 -19.71 -9.76 1.13
N LEU A 41 -18.67 -8.93 0.92
CA LEU A 41 -18.77 -7.50 0.55
C LEU A 41 -18.84 -7.25 -0.97
N GLY A 42 -18.93 -8.29 -1.81
CA GLY A 42 -19.00 -8.13 -3.26
C GLY A 42 -17.66 -7.87 -3.95
N ASN A 43 -16.56 -8.29 -3.34
CA ASN A 43 -15.19 -8.20 -3.85
C ASN A 43 -14.73 -6.77 -4.24
N PRO A 44 -14.81 -5.77 -3.35
CA PRO A 44 -14.41 -4.40 -3.66
C PRO A 44 -12.94 -4.27 -4.09
N GLN A 45 -12.05 -5.13 -3.59
CA GLN A 45 -10.64 -5.17 -3.96
C GLN A 45 -10.40 -5.47 -5.45
N GLN A 46 -11.36 -6.09 -6.15
CA GLN A 46 -11.26 -6.36 -7.60
C GLN A 46 -11.59 -5.13 -8.46
N GLN A 47 -12.13 -4.07 -7.85
CA GLN A 47 -12.52 -2.82 -8.52
C GLN A 47 -11.44 -1.74 -8.39
N VAL A 48 -10.35 -2.02 -7.68
CA VAL A 48 -9.31 -1.05 -7.33
C VAL A 48 -7.97 -1.52 -7.87
N SER A 49 -7.37 -0.74 -8.78
CA SER A 49 -5.98 -0.94 -9.19
C SER A 49 -5.05 -0.55 -8.06
N ILE A 50 -3.95 -1.29 -7.82
CA ILE A 50 -3.11 -1.04 -6.65
C ILE A 50 -1.62 -0.92 -6.97
N ILE A 51 -0.95 -0.12 -6.15
CA ILE A 51 0.50 -0.14 -5.95
C ILE A 51 0.75 -0.73 -4.56
N HIS A 52 1.41 -1.88 -4.49
CA HIS A 52 1.52 -2.64 -3.25
C HIS A 52 2.91 -2.50 -2.64
N VAL A 53 3.02 -2.03 -1.40
CA VAL A 53 4.29 -1.64 -0.79
C VAL A 53 4.59 -2.49 0.44
N ALA A 54 5.64 -3.31 0.37
CA ALA A 54 6.18 -4.08 1.49
C ALA A 54 7.62 -3.69 1.81
N GLY A 55 8.09 -4.11 2.98
CA GLY A 55 9.44 -3.86 3.47
C GLY A 55 9.49 -3.74 4.98
N SER A 56 10.68 -3.59 5.53
CA SER A 56 10.87 -3.38 6.97
C SER A 56 10.69 -1.91 7.32
N ASN A 57 11.47 -1.04 6.67
CA ASN A 57 11.40 0.40 6.88
C ASN A 57 11.07 1.16 5.60
N GLY A 58 10.50 2.35 5.73
CA GLY A 58 10.25 3.27 4.61
C GLY A 58 8.97 3.04 3.82
N LYS A 59 8.15 2.03 4.15
CA LYS A 59 6.86 1.76 3.51
C LYS A 59 5.94 2.98 3.52
N GLY A 60 5.59 3.47 4.72
CA GLY A 60 4.74 4.66 4.88
C GLY A 60 5.27 5.91 4.16
N SER A 61 6.59 6.16 4.19
CA SER A 61 7.21 7.28 3.47
C SER A 61 7.06 7.16 1.96
N VAL A 62 7.31 5.96 1.40
CA VAL A 62 7.09 5.68 -0.03
C VAL A 62 5.60 5.86 -0.38
N CYS A 63 4.69 5.32 0.43
CA CYS A 63 3.25 5.49 0.21
C CYS A 63 2.83 6.97 0.21
N ALA A 64 3.38 7.77 1.13
CA ALA A 64 3.06 9.19 1.24
C ALA A 64 3.61 10.02 0.07
N CYS A 65 4.86 9.79 -0.33
CA CYS A 65 5.45 10.46 -1.49
C CYS A 65 4.70 10.09 -2.78
N LEU A 66 4.43 8.80 -2.98
CA LEU A 66 3.78 8.31 -4.19
C LEU A 66 2.34 8.82 -4.30
N SER A 67 1.57 8.78 -3.20
CA SER A 67 0.21 9.33 -3.21
C SER A 67 0.20 10.83 -3.49
N SER A 68 1.19 11.58 -2.99
CA SER A 68 1.30 13.02 -3.25
C SER A 68 1.58 13.32 -4.72
N VAL A 69 2.55 12.61 -5.33
CA VAL A 69 2.90 12.80 -6.74
C VAL A 69 1.73 12.43 -7.65
N LEU A 70 1.05 11.32 -7.37
CA LEU A 70 -0.09 10.87 -8.18
C LEU A 70 -1.29 11.81 -8.04
N ALA A 71 -1.57 12.31 -6.83
CA ALA A 71 -2.62 13.31 -6.62
C ALA A 71 -2.33 14.61 -7.39
N GLU A 72 -1.08 15.11 -7.34
CA GLU A 72 -0.66 16.31 -8.07
C GLU A 72 -0.74 16.12 -9.59
N ALA A 73 -0.50 14.89 -10.08
CA ALA A 73 -0.68 14.52 -11.47
C ALA A 73 -2.15 14.41 -11.91
N GLY A 74 -3.11 14.67 -11.01
CA GLY A 74 -4.55 14.70 -11.30
C GLY A 74 -5.28 13.39 -11.07
N TYR A 75 -4.60 12.33 -10.61
CA TYR A 75 -5.26 11.07 -10.28
C TYR A 75 -6.05 11.16 -8.97
N ARG A 76 -7.19 10.49 -8.94
CA ARG A 76 -7.95 10.22 -7.73
C ARG A 76 -7.34 9.00 -7.03
N ILE A 77 -6.52 9.23 -6.02
CA ILE A 77 -5.66 8.20 -5.43
C ILE A 77 -6.14 7.80 -4.03
N GLY A 78 -6.31 6.51 -3.77
CA GLY A 78 -6.44 5.99 -2.41
C GLY A 78 -5.08 5.79 -1.75
N ARG A 79 -4.96 6.01 -0.44
CA ARG A 79 -3.77 5.58 0.33
C ARG A 79 -4.20 4.83 1.58
N TYR A 80 -3.66 3.62 1.74
CA TYR A 80 -3.83 2.80 2.94
C TYR A 80 -2.49 2.56 3.64
N THR A 81 -2.36 3.01 4.89
CA THR A 81 -1.12 2.94 5.67
C THR A 81 -1.34 2.46 7.11
N SER A 82 -0.31 1.90 7.74
CA SER A 82 -0.37 1.47 9.13
C SER A 82 1.01 1.46 9.82
N PRO A 83 1.10 1.62 11.15
CA PRO A 83 0.01 1.97 12.08
C PRO A 83 -0.43 3.44 11.93
N HIS A 84 -1.45 3.84 12.69
CA HIS A 84 -1.79 5.25 12.89
C HIS A 84 -1.08 5.79 14.14
N LEU A 85 -0.97 7.12 14.28
CA LEU A 85 -0.41 7.77 15.47
C LEU A 85 -1.50 8.17 16.47
N VAL A 86 -2.56 8.83 16.00
CA VAL A 86 -3.63 9.36 16.87
C VAL A 86 -4.99 8.75 16.56
N SER A 87 -5.33 8.61 15.27
CA SER A 87 -6.66 8.18 14.87
C SER A 87 -6.65 7.13 13.76
N TRP A 88 -7.59 6.17 13.82
CA TRP A 88 -7.85 5.22 12.72
C TRP A 88 -8.07 5.89 11.37
N CYS A 89 -8.62 7.10 11.36
CA CYS A 89 -8.84 7.88 10.14
C CYS A 89 -7.53 8.15 9.38
N GLU A 90 -6.37 8.17 10.06
CA GLU A 90 -5.06 8.33 9.41
C GLU A 90 -4.71 7.19 8.46
N ARG A 91 -5.28 6.00 8.67
CA ARG A 91 -4.93 4.82 7.88
C ARG A 91 -5.52 4.84 6.49
N ILE A 92 -6.60 5.59 6.26
CA ILE A 92 -7.32 5.62 4.98
C ILE A 92 -7.39 7.08 4.52
N CYS A 93 -6.73 7.38 3.41
CA CYS A 93 -6.79 8.70 2.79
C CYS A 93 -7.36 8.59 1.37
N LEU A 94 -8.14 9.58 0.98
CA LEU A 94 -8.48 9.88 -0.40
C LEU A 94 -7.69 11.12 -0.81
N ASN A 95 -6.88 10.99 -1.84
CA ASN A 95 -5.81 11.91 -2.17
C ASN A 95 -4.93 12.13 -0.92
N GLN A 96 -4.86 13.36 -0.42
CA GLN A 96 -4.09 13.71 0.77
C GLN A 96 -4.97 13.97 1.99
N GLN A 97 -6.28 13.70 1.91
CA GLN A 97 -7.23 13.92 2.99
C GLN A 97 -7.61 12.59 3.65
N LYS A 98 -7.53 12.56 4.99
CA LYS A 98 -7.98 11.43 5.80
C LYS A 98 -9.49 11.27 5.65
N ILE A 99 -9.98 10.03 5.67
CA ILE A 99 -11.42 9.77 5.76
C ILE A 99 -12.01 10.44 7.02
N SER A 100 -13.24 10.96 6.94
CA SER A 100 -13.87 11.51 8.14
C SER A 100 -14.28 10.40 9.13
N PRO A 101 -14.35 10.69 10.44
CA PRO A 101 -14.80 9.72 11.43
C PRO A 101 -16.19 9.15 11.14
N ALA A 102 -17.11 10.00 10.68
CA ALA A 102 -18.47 9.60 10.33
C ALA A 102 -18.50 8.64 9.14
N GLU A 103 -17.74 8.92 8.07
CA GLU A 103 -17.62 8.02 6.92
C GLU A 103 -16.98 6.69 7.31
N LEU A 104 -15.91 6.71 8.11
CA LEU A 104 -15.26 5.50 8.59
C LEU A 104 -16.21 4.65 9.45
N TYR A 105 -16.97 5.28 10.34
CA TYR A 105 -17.99 4.59 11.13
C TYR A 105 -19.03 3.90 10.23
N GLN A 106 -19.56 4.59 9.23
CA GLN A 106 -20.55 4.03 8.30
C GLN A 106 -19.98 2.87 7.47
N LEU A 107 -18.73 2.96 7.03
CA LEU A 107 -18.05 1.85 6.35
C LEU A 107 -17.87 0.65 7.26
N LEU A 108 -17.44 0.87 8.50
CA LEU A 108 -17.28 -0.21 9.47
C LEU A 108 -18.61 -0.90 9.75
N GLN A 109 -19.71 -0.16 9.84
CA GLN A 109 -21.04 -0.76 9.96
C GLN A 109 -21.38 -1.68 8.79
N GLN A 110 -21.05 -1.28 7.55
CA GLN A 110 -21.24 -2.13 6.36
C GLN A 110 -20.35 -3.39 6.43
N VAL A 111 -19.09 -3.24 6.81
CA VAL A 111 -18.17 -4.38 6.99
C VAL A 111 -18.68 -5.33 8.06
N LEU A 112 -19.12 -4.82 9.21
CA LEU A 112 -19.67 -5.62 10.31
C LEU A 112 -20.94 -6.37 9.90
N ALA A 113 -21.81 -5.75 9.10
CA ALA A 113 -23.01 -6.40 8.59
C ALA A 113 -22.71 -7.58 7.64
N ALA A 114 -21.55 -7.56 6.97
CA ALA A 114 -21.08 -8.66 6.13
C ALA A 114 -20.40 -9.79 6.93
N ILE A 115 -20.04 -9.57 8.21
CA ILE A 115 -19.42 -10.61 9.04
C ILE A 115 -20.46 -11.67 9.39
N ARG A 116 -20.19 -12.88 8.93
CA ARG A 116 -21.03 -14.05 9.17
C ARG A 116 -20.70 -14.72 10.52
N PRO A 117 -21.69 -14.89 11.41
CA PRO A 117 -21.47 -15.42 12.77
C PRO A 117 -21.13 -16.93 12.79
N ASP A 118 -21.38 -17.65 11.69
CA ASP A 118 -21.04 -19.06 11.51
C ASP A 118 -19.58 -19.30 11.08
N ARG A 119 -18.77 -18.25 10.95
CA ARG A 119 -17.37 -18.31 10.50
C ARG A 119 -16.41 -17.75 11.57
N PRO A 120 -15.11 -18.10 11.53
CA PRO A 120 -14.11 -17.47 12.38
C PRO A 120 -14.14 -15.94 12.24
N SER A 121 -14.16 -15.24 13.37
CA SER A 121 -14.15 -13.77 13.39
C SER A 121 -12.91 -13.23 12.69
N PRO A 122 -13.04 -12.17 11.87
CA PRO A 122 -11.87 -11.47 11.35
C PRO A 122 -11.10 -10.77 12.47
N THR A 123 -9.82 -10.50 12.24
CA THR A 123 -9.00 -9.66 13.12
C THR A 123 -9.30 -8.18 12.92
N GLN A 124 -8.92 -7.34 13.89
CA GLN A 124 -9.01 -5.89 13.76
C GLN A 124 -8.35 -5.37 12.48
N PHE A 125 -7.18 -5.92 12.11
CA PHE A 125 -6.48 -5.52 10.88
C PHE A 125 -7.24 -5.92 9.61
N GLU A 126 -7.85 -7.11 9.59
CA GLU A 126 -8.67 -7.57 8.46
C GLU A 126 -9.94 -6.70 8.31
N VAL A 127 -10.59 -6.30 9.41
CA VAL A 127 -11.78 -5.42 9.39
C VAL A 127 -11.44 -4.05 8.81
N ILE A 128 -10.39 -3.38 9.29
CA ILE A 128 -10.01 -2.07 8.76
C ILE A 128 -9.48 -2.15 7.32
N THR A 129 -8.83 -3.25 6.94
CA THR A 129 -8.39 -3.51 5.55
C THR A 129 -9.61 -3.66 4.63
N ALA A 130 -10.64 -4.41 5.04
CA ALA A 130 -11.88 -4.53 4.28
C ALA A 130 -12.60 -3.17 4.12
N ALA A 131 -12.61 -2.35 5.16
CA ALA A 131 -13.16 -0.99 5.10
C ALA A 131 -12.40 -0.10 4.10
N ALA A 132 -11.06 -0.20 4.05
CA ALA A 132 -10.25 0.52 3.08
C ALA A 132 -10.58 0.13 1.63
N TRP A 133 -10.69 -1.17 1.34
CA TRP A 133 -11.08 -1.65 0.02
C TRP A 133 -12.47 -1.17 -0.39
N LEU A 134 -13.45 -1.29 0.52
CA LEU A 134 -14.81 -0.84 0.30
C LEU A 134 -14.86 0.66 0.03
N TYR A 135 -14.12 1.47 0.80
CA TYR A 135 -14.04 2.91 0.59
C TYR A 135 -13.46 3.25 -0.77
N PHE A 136 -12.32 2.66 -1.15
CA PHE A 136 -11.69 2.95 -2.43
C PHE A 136 -12.57 2.56 -3.63
N ALA A 137 -13.28 1.44 -3.54
CA ALA A 137 -14.25 1.02 -4.57
C ALA A 137 -15.43 2.00 -4.65
N GLN A 138 -16.04 2.36 -3.51
CA GLN A 138 -17.16 3.32 -3.46
C GLN A 138 -16.76 4.72 -3.94
N GLN A 139 -15.53 5.13 -3.65
CA GLN A 139 -14.98 6.40 -4.10
C GLN A 139 -14.50 6.36 -5.55
N GLN A 140 -14.49 5.20 -6.22
CA GLN A 140 -14.03 5.05 -7.61
C GLN A 140 -12.65 5.67 -7.83
N VAL A 141 -11.68 5.28 -6.99
CA VAL A 141 -10.29 5.74 -7.16
C VAL A 141 -9.69 5.17 -8.44
N ASP A 142 -8.82 5.94 -9.10
CA ASP A 142 -8.08 5.47 -10.28
C ASP A 142 -7.11 4.35 -9.89
N MET A 143 -6.49 4.48 -8.72
CA MET A 143 -5.70 3.44 -8.08
C MET A 143 -5.57 3.71 -6.56
N ALA A 144 -4.97 2.76 -5.83
CA ALA A 144 -4.64 2.93 -4.43
C ALA A 144 -3.19 2.52 -4.13
N VAL A 145 -2.48 3.29 -3.29
CA VAL A 145 -1.19 2.93 -2.73
C VAL A 145 -1.40 2.25 -1.38
N VAL A 146 -1.03 0.97 -1.29
CA VAL A 146 -1.40 0.09 -0.18
C VAL A 146 -0.15 -0.40 0.52
N GLU A 147 0.03 -0.01 1.78
CA GLU A 147 1.09 -0.50 2.65
C GLU A 147 0.70 -1.85 3.25
N VAL A 148 1.62 -2.82 3.17
CA VAL A 148 1.53 -4.09 3.91
C VAL A 148 1.66 -3.85 5.40
N GLY A 149 0.78 -4.46 6.20
CA GLY A 149 0.85 -4.42 7.65
C GLY A 149 2.02 -5.23 8.20
N LEU A 150 2.00 -6.55 8.04
CA LEU A 150 3.06 -7.45 8.49
C LEU A 150 3.41 -8.52 7.46
N GLY A 151 4.71 -8.66 7.18
CA GLY A 151 5.22 -9.65 6.24
C GLY A 151 4.90 -9.23 4.80
N GLY A 152 3.91 -9.90 4.19
CA GLY A 152 3.47 -9.67 2.82
C GLY A 152 2.60 -10.82 2.30
N ARG A 153 3.17 -12.03 2.24
CA ARG A 153 2.54 -13.24 1.68
C ARG A 153 1.15 -13.53 2.28
N LEU A 154 1.02 -13.43 3.60
CA LEU A 154 -0.20 -13.73 4.35
C LEU A 154 -0.84 -12.49 4.98
N ASP A 155 -0.42 -11.29 4.56
CA ASP A 155 -0.97 -10.03 5.04
C ASP A 155 -2.36 -9.79 4.44
N ALA A 156 -3.28 -9.20 5.21
CA ALA A 156 -4.66 -8.97 4.78
C ALA A 156 -4.76 -8.10 3.51
N THR A 157 -3.73 -7.31 3.20
CA THR A 157 -3.66 -6.51 1.97
C THR A 157 -3.30 -7.32 0.72
N ASN A 158 -2.76 -8.53 0.85
CA ASN A 158 -2.32 -9.36 -0.28
C ASN A 158 -3.46 -10.18 -0.91
N VAL A 159 -4.54 -9.48 -1.28
CA VAL A 159 -5.77 -10.05 -1.84
C VAL A 159 -6.00 -9.66 -3.31
N CYS A 160 -5.09 -8.90 -3.89
CA CYS A 160 -5.12 -8.51 -5.30
C CYS A 160 -4.08 -9.31 -6.10
N ASP A 161 -4.51 -9.98 -7.16
CA ASP A 161 -3.64 -10.86 -7.95
C ASP A 161 -2.78 -10.13 -8.97
N ARG A 162 -3.15 -8.90 -9.35
CA ARG A 162 -2.51 -8.12 -10.41
C ARG A 162 -2.28 -6.67 -9.99
N PRO A 163 -1.32 -6.40 -9.07
CA PRO A 163 -0.91 -5.03 -8.78
C PRO A 163 -0.31 -4.37 -10.04
N LEU A 164 -0.46 -3.06 -10.16
CA LEU A 164 0.20 -2.25 -11.19
C LEU A 164 1.72 -2.31 -11.01
N VAL A 165 2.17 -2.27 -9.75
CA VAL A 165 3.56 -2.46 -9.36
C VAL A 165 3.63 -2.91 -7.90
N SER A 166 4.55 -3.83 -7.60
CA SER A 166 4.91 -4.20 -6.22
C SER A 166 6.25 -3.58 -5.85
N ILE A 167 6.31 -2.93 -4.68
CA ILE A 167 7.50 -2.23 -4.19
C ILE A 167 8.02 -2.95 -2.95
N ILE A 168 9.31 -3.29 -2.95
CA ILE A 168 10.02 -3.79 -1.77
C ILE A 168 11.01 -2.71 -1.31
N THR A 169 10.70 -2.05 -0.20
CA THR A 169 11.61 -1.10 0.46
C THR A 169 12.72 -1.85 1.21
N SER A 170 13.52 -1.16 2.05
CA SER A 170 14.64 -1.79 2.77
C SER A 170 14.18 -2.97 3.64
N LEU A 171 14.93 -4.07 3.62
CA LEU A 171 14.70 -5.27 4.42
C LEU A 171 15.72 -5.40 5.54
N SER A 172 15.23 -5.70 6.74
CA SER A 172 16.04 -5.98 7.92
C SER A 172 15.41 -7.08 8.77
N ARG A 173 16.14 -7.56 9.79
CA ARG A 173 15.61 -8.53 10.74
C ARG A 173 14.61 -7.84 11.67
N GLU A 174 13.34 -8.19 11.56
CA GLU A 174 12.24 -7.72 12.38
C GLU A 174 11.17 -8.81 12.52
N HIS A 175 10.33 -8.73 13.55
CA HIS A 175 9.19 -9.63 13.74
C HIS A 175 9.52 -11.12 13.55
N TRP A 176 10.73 -11.53 13.92
CA TRP A 176 11.28 -12.86 13.62
C TRP A 176 10.49 -13.99 14.29
N GLN A 177 9.78 -13.72 15.38
CA GLN A 177 8.87 -14.67 16.01
C GLN A 177 7.66 -15.03 15.13
N LYS A 178 7.33 -14.19 14.13
CA LYS A 178 6.19 -14.36 13.21
C LYS A 178 6.64 -14.66 11.79
N LEU A 179 7.71 -14.02 11.34
CA LEU A 179 8.19 -14.09 9.95
C LEU A 179 9.34 -15.07 9.74
N GLY A 180 9.88 -15.65 10.81
CA GLY A 180 10.99 -16.58 10.79
C GLY A 180 12.30 -15.98 11.29
N PRO A 181 13.26 -16.83 11.72
CA PRO A 181 14.44 -16.40 12.45
C PRO A 181 15.50 -15.68 11.60
N THR A 182 15.50 -15.85 10.27
CA THR A 182 16.53 -15.32 9.37
C THR A 182 16.03 -14.16 8.51
N LEU A 183 16.96 -13.37 7.96
CA LEU A 183 16.60 -12.32 7.00
C LEU A 183 16.04 -12.94 5.72
N ALA A 184 16.53 -14.11 5.31
CA ALA A 184 15.95 -14.88 4.21
C ALA A 184 14.47 -15.24 4.45
N ASP A 185 14.10 -15.69 5.65
CA ASP A 185 12.70 -16.04 5.97
C ASP A 185 11.80 -14.80 5.88
N ILE A 186 12.24 -13.69 6.49
CA ILE A 186 11.53 -12.41 6.41
C ILE A 186 11.39 -11.95 4.96
N THR A 187 12.46 -12.08 4.17
CA THR A 187 12.47 -11.69 2.76
C THR A 187 11.46 -12.53 1.96
N ARG A 188 11.35 -13.84 2.20
CA ARG A 188 10.34 -14.69 1.54
C ARG A 188 8.92 -14.26 1.88
N GLU A 189 8.67 -13.91 3.14
CA GLU A 189 7.36 -13.39 3.55
C GLU A 189 7.03 -12.08 2.84
N LYS A 190 7.96 -11.12 2.79
CA LYS A 190 7.72 -9.83 2.13
C LYS A 190 7.62 -9.94 0.61
N ALA A 191 8.45 -10.77 0.00
CA ALA A 191 8.42 -11.04 -1.44
C ALA A 191 7.16 -11.78 -1.90
N GLY A 192 6.29 -12.21 -0.96
CA GLY A 192 4.97 -12.77 -1.26
C GLY A 192 4.00 -11.80 -1.92
N ILE A 193 4.27 -10.49 -1.92
CA ILE A 193 3.50 -9.50 -2.69
C ILE A 193 3.90 -9.41 -4.17
N LEU A 194 5.00 -10.07 -4.57
CA LEU A 194 5.41 -10.15 -5.97
C LEU A 194 4.48 -11.14 -6.68
N LYS A 195 3.87 -10.69 -7.79
CA LYS A 195 2.89 -11.45 -8.56
C LYS A 195 3.41 -11.76 -9.97
N PRO A 196 2.97 -12.88 -10.58
CA PRO A 196 3.45 -13.30 -11.90
C PRO A 196 3.29 -12.22 -12.97
N ASN A 197 4.37 -11.92 -13.68
CA ASN A 197 4.44 -10.93 -14.77
C ASN A 197 4.05 -9.49 -14.34
N CYS A 198 3.99 -9.20 -13.04
CA CYS A 198 3.74 -7.85 -12.54
C CYS A 198 5.07 -7.11 -12.31
N PRO A 199 5.11 -5.80 -12.59
CA PRO A 199 6.28 -4.95 -12.34
C PRO A 199 6.71 -4.94 -10.87
N ALA A 200 8.02 -4.87 -10.64
CA ALA A 200 8.60 -4.77 -9.31
C ALA A 200 9.64 -3.65 -9.21
N VAL A 201 9.63 -2.90 -8.11
CA VAL A 201 10.66 -1.91 -7.76
C VAL A 201 11.29 -2.29 -6.44
N ILE A 202 12.62 -2.47 -6.43
CA ILE A 202 13.36 -3.01 -5.29
C ILE A 202 14.41 -2.01 -4.83
N ALA A 203 14.29 -1.55 -3.58
CA ALA A 203 15.30 -0.73 -2.90
C ALA A 203 16.62 -1.51 -2.69
N PRO A 204 17.76 -0.84 -2.44
CA PRO A 204 19.01 -1.52 -2.09
C PRO A 204 18.83 -2.48 -0.91
N GLN A 205 19.37 -3.69 -1.03
CA GLN A 205 19.21 -4.76 -0.04
C GLN A 205 20.55 -5.33 0.41
N PRO A 206 20.61 -5.93 1.62
CA PRO A 206 21.71 -6.80 2.00
C PRO A 206 21.88 -7.99 1.02
N PRO A 207 23.08 -8.57 0.89
CA PRO A 207 23.31 -9.69 -0.04
C PRO A 207 22.37 -10.89 0.18
N GLU A 208 22.09 -11.25 1.44
CA GLU A 208 21.17 -12.35 1.78
C GLU A 208 19.75 -12.14 1.23
N ALA A 209 19.19 -10.94 1.42
CA ALA A 209 17.87 -10.59 0.92
C ALA A 209 17.86 -10.46 -0.61
N THR A 210 18.94 -9.93 -1.20
CA THR A 210 19.10 -9.82 -2.65
C THR A 210 18.97 -11.17 -3.35
N MET A 211 19.63 -12.21 -2.83
CA MET A 211 19.56 -13.56 -3.40
C MET A 211 18.12 -14.11 -3.39
N VAL A 212 17.40 -13.96 -2.29
CA VAL A 212 16.01 -14.43 -2.17
C VAL A 212 15.08 -13.67 -3.11
N LEU A 213 15.24 -12.36 -3.21
CA LEU A 213 14.44 -11.52 -4.12
C LEU A 213 14.72 -11.87 -5.58
N GLN A 214 15.99 -12.04 -5.98
CA GLN A 214 16.35 -12.43 -7.35
C GLN A 214 15.71 -13.76 -7.74
N GLN A 215 15.76 -14.76 -6.86
CA GLN A 215 15.08 -16.04 -7.09
C GLN A 215 13.58 -15.82 -7.29
N ARG A 216 12.93 -15.08 -6.38
CA ARG A 216 11.47 -14.85 -6.44
C ARG A 216 11.04 -14.07 -7.68
N LEU A 217 11.79 -13.03 -8.06
CA LEU A 217 11.54 -12.22 -9.25
C LEU A 217 11.63 -13.06 -10.52
N SER A 218 12.62 -13.96 -10.59
CA SER A 218 12.78 -14.92 -11.69
C SER A 218 11.61 -15.90 -11.75
N GLU A 219 11.24 -16.53 -10.62
CA GLU A 219 10.09 -17.44 -10.52
C GLU A 219 8.77 -16.79 -10.98
N MET A 220 8.57 -15.51 -10.63
CA MET A 220 7.38 -14.75 -10.99
C MET A 220 7.50 -14.07 -12.36
N HIS A 221 8.65 -14.11 -13.02
CA HIS A 221 8.90 -13.39 -14.28
C HIS A 221 8.56 -11.88 -14.16
N CYS A 222 8.90 -11.25 -13.03
CA CYS A 222 8.64 -9.84 -12.81
C CYS A 222 9.60 -8.96 -13.63
N PRO A 223 9.11 -8.02 -14.45
CA PRO A 223 9.93 -6.90 -14.91
C PRO A 223 10.39 -6.10 -13.68
N VAL A 224 11.69 -5.94 -13.49
CA VAL A 224 12.24 -5.40 -12.24
C VAL A 224 13.14 -4.19 -12.46
N ILE A 225 12.96 -3.18 -11.61
CA ILE A 225 13.88 -2.06 -11.44
C ILE A 225 14.54 -2.17 -10.06
N TRP A 226 15.87 -2.29 -10.04
CA TRP A 226 16.66 -2.17 -8.82
C TRP A 226 17.11 -0.71 -8.67
N VAL A 227 16.61 -0.02 -7.66
CA VAL A 227 16.95 1.39 -7.47
C VAL A 227 18.28 1.53 -6.72
N GLN A 228 19.05 2.55 -7.07
CA GLN A 228 20.26 2.92 -6.35
C GLN A 228 19.95 4.00 -5.32
N SER A 229 20.67 4.00 -4.20
CA SER A 229 20.57 5.10 -3.23
C SER A 229 21.00 6.40 -3.88
N ALA A 230 20.25 7.47 -3.60
CA ALA A 230 20.69 8.82 -3.97
C ALA A 230 22.01 9.12 -3.27
N ARG A 231 22.96 9.71 -4.00
CA ARG A 231 24.23 10.18 -3.47
C ARG A 231 24.01 11.55 -2.84
N ASP A 232 24.18 11.64 -1.53
CA ASP A 232 24.14 12.93 -0.82
C ASP A 232 25.29 13.82 -1.30
N LEU A 233 24.94 15.02 -1.79
CA LEU A 233 25.88 16.04 -2.23
C LEU A 233 26.13 17.11 -1.14
N GLY A 234 25.46 17.00 0.01
CA GLY A 234 25.46 18.00 1.07
C GLY A 234 24.45 19.12 0.81
N TYR A 235 24.22 19.95 1.85
CA TYR A 235 23.34 21.13 1.80
C TYR A 235 21.89 20.84 1.41
N GLY A 236 21.41 19.63 1.66
CA GLY A 236 20.05 19.19 1.31
C GLY A 236 19.89 18.76 -0.16
N TRP A 237 21.00 18.62 -0.90
CA TRP A 237 20.99 18.13 -2.28
C TRP A 237 21.38 16.66 -2.34
N ALA A 238 20.72 15.91 -3.22
CA ALA A 238 21.09 14.54 -3.53
C ALA A 238 21.09 14.33 -5.04
N GLU A 239 22.06 13.58 -5.53
CA GLU A 239 22.17 13.13 -6.90
C GLU A 239 21.54 11.73 -7.02
N VAL A 240 20.57 11.59 -7.90
CA VAL A 240 20.02 10.28 -8.27
C VAL A 240 20.59 9.94 -9.63
N THR A 241 21.45 8.93 -9.68
CA THR A 241 21.82 8.32 -10.96
C THR A 241 20.71 7.35 -11.32
N THR A 242 19.80 7.77 -12.19
CA THR A 242 19.00 6.82 -12.94
C THR A 242 19.96 6.13 -13.88
N THR A 243 20.36 4.90 -13.56
CA THR A 243 20.93 4.03 -14.59
C THR A 243 19.86 3.96 -15.66
N ASP A 244 20.21 4.25 -16.92
CA ASP A 244 19.30 4.03 -18.05
C ASP A 244 18.63 2.67 -17.84
N VAL A 245 17.32 2.60 -18.05
CA VAL A 245 16.54 1.36 -17.94
C VAL A 245 17.07 0.37 -18.99
N THR A 246 18.20 -0.27 -18.72
CA THR A 246 18.96 -1.05 -19.70
C THR A 246 19.36 -2.40 -19.12
N HIS A 247 18.55 -3.38 -19.53
CA HIS A 247 18.94 -4.72 -19.96
C HIS A 247 19.48 -5.75 -18.95
N VAL A 248 18.59 -6.67 -18.56
CA VAL A 248 18.81 -8.13 -18.52
C VAL A 248 17.47 -8.80 -18.89
N THR A 249 17.05 -8.92 -20.15
CA THR A 249 17.27 -10.07 -21.05
C THR A 249 16.58 -9.83 -22.41
N SER A 250 17.21 -10.30 -23.50
CA SER A 250 16.74 -10.41 -24.91
C SER A 250 15.88 -9.30 -25.55
N LYS A 251 16.40 -8.70 -26.64
CA LYS A 251 15.72 -7.88 -27.67
C LYS A 251 14.17 -7.95 -27.63
N ALA A 252 13.57 -7.03 -26.90
CA ALA A 252 12.17 -6.61 -27.03
C ALA A 252 12.15 -5.10 -26.72
N ASP A 253 11.33 -4.35 -27.46
CA ASP A 253 11.28 -2.89 -27.42
C ASP A 253 10.94 -2.38 -26.00
N GLU A 254 11.30 -1.14 -25.65
CA GLU A 254 10.96 -0.53 -24.35
C GLU A 254 9.45 -0.52 -24.06
N SER A 255 8.61 -0.59 -25.10
CA SER A 255 7.15 -0.75 -25.02
C SER A 255 6.69 -2.16 -24.60
N ASP A 256 7.59 -3.14 -24.58
CA ASP A 256 7.32 -4.54 -24.20
C ASP A 256 7.76 -4.86 -22.75
N LEU A 257 8.55 -3.97 -22.11
CA LEU A 257 9.09 -4.17 -20.75
C LEU A 257 8.01 -4.11 -19.67
N PHE A 258 6.99 -3.30 -19.92
CA PHE A 258 5.78 -3.26 -19.15
C PHE A 258 4.66 -3.46 -20.15
N PRO A 259 3.84 -4.54 -20.09
CA PRO A 259 2.61 -4.56 -20.86
C PRO A 259 1.88 -3.25 -20.55
N PRO A 260 1.23 -2.59 -21.53
CA PRO A 260 0.58 -1.31 -21.28
C PRO A 260 -0.31 -1.46 -20.05
N LEU A 261 0.16 -0.92 -18.93
CA LEU A 261 -0.64 -0.84 -17.73
C LEU A 261 -1.77 0.08 -18.16
N PHE A 262 -2.99 -0.45 -18.19
CA PHE A 262 -4.15 0.38 -18.45
C PHE A 262 -4.34 1.28 -17.22
N ILE A 263 -3.54 2.32 -17.14
CA ILE A 263 -3.70 3.42 -16.22
C ILE A 263 -4.61 4.40 -16.99
N PRO A 264 -5.81 4.70 -16.47
CA PRO A 264 -6.65 5.73 -17.06
C PRO A 264 -5.82 7.00 -17.27
N SER A 265 -5.92 7.67 -18.42
CA SER A 265 -5.23 8.95 -18.57
C SER A 265 -5.72 9.92 -17.48
N PRO A 266 -4.83 10.65 -16.81
CA PRO A 266 -5.27 11.59 -15.79
C PRO A 266 -6.15 12.65 -16.47
N PRO A 267 -7.15 13.21 -15.75
CA PRO A 267 -7.86 14.38 -16.25
C PRO A 267 -6.84 15.51 -16.56
N PRO A 268 -7.13 16.38 -17.54
CA PRO A 268 -6.23 17.48 -17.88
C PRO A 268 -5.96 18.32 -16.63
N LEU A 269 -4.67 18.54 -16.33
CA LEU A 269 -4.26 19.37 -15.21
C LEU A 269 -4.85 20.78 -15.36
N PRO A 270 -5.36 21.40 -14.28
CA PRO A 270 -5.66 22.82 -14.31
C PRO A 270 -4.37 23.58 -14.65
N SER A 271 -4.46 24.60 -15.50
CA SER A 271 -3.30 25.41 -15.89
C SER A 271 -2.68 26.06 -14.65
N SER A 272 -1.52 25.56 -14.22
CA SER A 272 -0.76 26.19 -13.14
C SER A 272 -0.34 27.60 -13.55
N PRO A 273 -0.55 28.63 -12.73
CA PRO A 273 0.08 29.92 -12.98
C PRO A 273 1.61 29.74 -12.94
N PRO A 274 2.37 30.49 -13.76
CA PRO A 274 3.82 30.37 -13.80
C PRO A 274 4.41 30.58 -12.40
N HIS A 275 5.33 29.70 -11.99
CA HIS A 275 6.08 29.89 -10.76
C HIS A 275 6.78 31.26 -10.80
N PRO A 276 6.68 32.08 -9.73
CA PRO A 276 7.41 33.33 -9.67
C PRO A 276 8.91 33.04 -9.76
N PRO A 277 9.69 33.88 -10.47
CA PRO A 277 11.13 33.68 -10.59
C PRO A 277 11.77 33.67 -9.20
N ILE A 278 12.64 32.68 -8.97
CA ILE A 278 13.45 32.56 -7.75
C ILE A 278 14.39 33.77 -7.72
N GLN A 279 14.11 34.74 -6.86
CA GLN A 279 15.05 35.82 -6.54
C GLN A 279 15.99 35.31 -5.45
N TYR A 280 17.27 35.14 -5.78
CA TYR A 280 18.32 34.97 -4.78
C TYR A 280 18.67 36.33 -4.15
N PRO A 281 18.95 36.37 -2.82
CA PRO A 281 19.44 37.58 -2.15
C PRO A 281 20.85 37.98 -2.62
#